data_AF-A0A2R4KZS7-F1
#
_entry.id   AF-A0A2R4KZS7-F1
#
_cell.length_a   1.000
_cell.length_b   1.000
_cell.length_c   1.000
_cell.angle_alpha   90.00
_cell.angle_beta   90.00
_cell.angle_gamma   90.00
#
_symmetry.space_group_name_H-M   'P 1'
#
loop_
_entity.id
_entity.type
_entity.pdbx_description
1 polymer ?
#
loop_
_entity_poly.entity_id
_entity_poly.type
_entity_poly.pdbx_seq_one_letter_code
_entity_poly.pdbx_strand_id
1 'polypeptide(L)'
;VVGHPVRHEYTVIGRKVNLAARLMMHYPGVVSCDSETCYYSKLPAFYFNELPKKAMKGVKNPGVLYQFMANKQQITVGKAPMSVEREEGYPLLGREKEIGVCCHHRPNHHHADAHQHPARVRKPRQAQPVAHLPVQVGHV
;
A
#
# COMPACT_ATOMS: atom_id res chain seq x y z
N VAL A 1 13.87 20.94 4.59
CA VAL A 1 15.34 20.78 4.50
C VAL A 1 15.94 21.40 5.75
N VAL A 2 16.75 20.64 6.48
CA VAL A 2 17.32 21.06 7.77
C VAL A 2 18.84 20.94 7.71
N GLY A 3 19.54 21.96 8.19
CA GLY A 3 21.00 22.00 8.24
C GLY A 3 21.58 23.34 7.80
N HIS A 4 22.90 23.36 7.63
CA HIS A 4 23.64 24.52 7.15
C HIS A 4 23.44 24.69 5.62
N PRO A 5 23.53 25.91 5.06
CA PRO A 5 23.42 26.10 3.61
C PRO A 5 24.30 25.16 2.77
N VAL A 6 25.55 24.92 3.19
CA VAL A 6 26.47 23.99 2.50
C VAL A 6 26.32 22.51 2.89
N ARG A 7 25.52 22.19 3.91
CA ARG A 7 25.27 20.82 4.36
C ARG A 7 23.91 20.72 5.04
N HIS A 8 22.92 20.27 4.27
CA HIS A 8 21.57 20.09 4.74
C HIS A 8 20.94 18.84 4.14
N GLU A 9 19.97 18.29 4.85
CA GLU A 9 19.28 17.06 4.45
C GLU A 9 17.76 17.24 4.54
N TYR A 10 17.04 16.41 3.79
CA TYR A 10 15.59 16.32 3.94
C TYR A 10 15.29 15.50 5.19
N THR A 11 14.85 16.19 6.24
CA THR A 11 14.49 15.56 7.51
C THR A 11 13.00 15.72 7.78
N VAL A 12 12.36 14.64 8.24
CA VAL A 12 11.00 14.66 8.77
C VAL A 12 11.06 14.60 10.29
N ILE A 13 10.48 15.60 10.95
CA ILE A 13 10.45 15.71 12.41
C ILE A 13 8.99 15.72 12.84
N GLY A 14 8.64 14.88 13.82
CA GLY A 14 7.27 14.89 14.35
C GLY A 14 7.00 13.84 15.41
N ARG A 15 5.87 14.01 16.10
CA ARG A 15 5.42 13.08 17.16
C ARG A 15 5.23 11.66 16.65
N LYS A 16 4.66 11.50 15.44
CA LYS A 16 4.45 10.19 14.80
C LYS A 16 5.77 9.52 14.43
N VAL A 17 6.77 10.29 13.97
CA VAL A 17 8.12 9.79 13.69
C VAL A 17 8.76 9.24 14.96
N ASN A 18 8.70 10.00 16.07
CA ASN A 18 9.20 9.52 17.36
C ASN A 18 8.41 8.30 17.88
N LEU A 19 7.08 8.29 17.74
CA LEU A 19 6.26 7.15 18.13
C LEU A 19 6.68 5.89 17.37
N ALA A 20 6.75 5.93 16.04
CA ALA A 20 7.16 4.79 15.22
C ALA A 20 8.55 4.25 15.62
N ALA A 21 9.52 5.15 15.86
CA ALA A 21 10.85 4.75 16.34
C ALA A 21 10.78 4.04 17.70
N ARG A 22 9.91 4.48 18.62
CA ARG A 22 9.74 3.82 19.93
C ARG A 22 9.04 2.48 19.80
N LEU A 23 8.06 2.35 18.91
CA LEU A 23 7.36 1.10 18.65
C LEU A 23 8.32 0.00 18.19
N MET A 24 9.19 0.30 17.22
CA MET A 24 10.19 -0.65 16.71
C MET A 24 11.11 -1.20 17.80
N MET A 25 11.43 -0.39 18.82
CA MET A 25 12.31 -0.80 19.91
C MET A 25 11.59 -1.53 21.05
N HIS A 26 10.34 -1.15 21.38
CA HIS A 26 9.61 -1.71 22.54
C HIS A 26 8.80 -2.96 22.21
N TYR A 27 8.52 -3.19 20.92
CA TYR A 27 7.83 -4.37 20.42
C TYR A 27 8.69 -5.04 19.32
N PRO A 28 9.84 -5.64 19.69
CA PRO A 28 10.68 -6.33 18.72
C PRO A 28 9.98 -7.57 18.17
N GLY A 29 10.28 -7.91 16.91
CA GLY A 29 9.78 -9.14 16.26
C GLY A 29 8.33 -9.08 15.79
N VAL A 30 7.66 -7.93 15.88
CA VAL A 30 6.29 -7.74 15.39
C VAL A 30 6.18 -6.46 14.56
N VAL A 31 5.19 -6.41 13.67
CA VAL A 31 4.84 -5.18 12.95
C VAL A 31 3.79 -4.44 13.78
N SER A 32 4.20 -3.38 14.45
CA SER A 32 3.31 -2.57 15.31
C SER A 32 2.88 -1.27 14.63
N CYS A 33 1.62 -0.88 14.79
CA CYS A 33 1.04 0.35 14.27
C CYS A 33 0.14 1.06 15.30
N ASP A 34 -0.16 2.32 15.05
CA ASP A 34 -1.09 3.11 15.85
C ASP A 34 -2.54 2.95 15.35
N SER A 35 -3.49 3.48 16.12
CA SER A 35 -4.93 3.44 15.80
C SER A 35 -5.27 4.13 14.49
N GLU A 36 -4.56 5.21 14.16
CA GLU A 36 -4.76 5.97 12.93
C GLU A 36 -4.36 5.14 11.70
N THR A 37 -3.23 4.45 11.74
CA THR A 37 -2.83 3.52 10.68
C THR A 37 -3.83 2.38 10.53
N CYS A 38 -4.31 1.81 11.65
CA CYS A 38 -5.35 0.78 11.63
C CYS A 38 -6.63 1.28 10.94
N TYR A 39 -7.10 2.48 11.30
CA TYR A 39 -8.31 3.08 10.73
C TYR A 39 -8.16 3.36 9.22
N TYR A 40 -7.05 3.97 8.80
CA TYR A 40 -6.84 4.32 7.39
C TYR A 40 -6.52 3.11 6.50
N SER A 41 -6.06 2.00 7.06
CA SER A 41 -5.80 0.77 6.31
C SER A 41 -7.06 0.19 5.66
N LYS A 42 -8.25 0.47 6.24
CA LYS A 42 -9.54 -0.15 5.87
C LYS A 42 -9.52 -1.68 5.90
N LEU A 43 -8.55 -2.28 6.59
CA LEU A 43 -8.47 -3.72 6.77
C LEU A 43 -9.41 -4.16 7.90
N PRO A 44 -9.97 -5.39 7.82
CA PRO A 44 -10.78 -5.94 8.90
C PRO A 44 -10.02 -6.01 10.23
N ALA A 45 -10.75 -5.87 11.34
CA ALA A 45 -10.18 -5.85 12.69
C ALA A 45 -9.38 -7.10 13.06
N PHE A 46 -9.69 -8.27 12.48
CA PHE A 46 -8.98 -9.52 12.79
C PHE A 46 -7.51 -9.54 12.32
N TYR A 47 -7.11 -8.61 11.44
CA TYR A 47 -5.70 -8.41 11.08
C TYR A 47 -4.91 -7.67 12.16
N PHE A 48 -5.56 -7.22 13.24
CA PHE A 48 -4.95 -6.39 14.26
C PHE A 48 -5.20 -6.96 15.65
N ASN A 49 -4.11 -7.21 16.38
CA ASN A 49 -4.16 -7.58 17.80
C ASN A 49 -3.74 -6.39 18.65
N GLU A 50 -4.50 -6.05 19.68
CA GLU A 50 -4.12 -4.97 20.59
C GLU A 50 -2.82 -5.32 21.35
N LEU A 51 -1.90 -4.37 21.40
CA LEU A 51 -0.63 -4.50 22.10
C LEU A 51 -0.73 -3.99 23.55
N PRO A 52 -0.06 -4.65 24.52
CA PRO A 52 -0.01 -4.18 25.89
C PRO A 52 0.61 -2.79 25.99
N LYS A 53 0.02 -1.89 26.77
CA LYS A 53 0.52 -0.52 26.93
C LYS A 53 1.87 -0.53 27.65
N LYS A 54 2.89 0.04 27.00
CA LYS A 54 4.23 0.27 27.58
C LYS A 54 4.54 1.76 27.63
N ALA A 55 5.14 2.21 28.73
CA ALA A 55 5.65 3.56 28.85
C ALA A 55 6.89 3.73 27.95
N MET A 56 6.88 4.74 27.08
CA MET A 56 7.96 5.00 26.13
C MET A 56 8.52 6.40 26.33
N LYS A 57 9.84 6.53 26.41
CA LYS A 57 10.50 7.83 26.60
C LYS A 57 10.12 8.82 25.49
N GLY A 58 9.66 10.01 25.90
CA GLY A 58 9.31 11.09 24.97
C GLY A 58 7.99 10.89 24.22
N VAL A 59 7.19 9.87 24.56
CA VAL A 59 5.87 9.64 23.99
C VAL A 59 4.84 9.76 25.11
N LYS A 60 3.96 10.76 25.02
CA LYS A 60 2.83 10.94 25.93
C LYS A 60 1.57 10.46 25.25
N ASN A 61 0.77 9.64 25.93
CA ASN A 61 -0.53 9.15 25.48
C ASN A 61 -0.49 8.57 24.04
N PRO A 62 0.21 7.44 23.81
CA PRO A 62 0.32 6.84 22.46
C PRO A 62 -1.01 6.33 21.89
N GLY A 63 -2.09 6.29 22.69
CA GLY A 63 -3.35 5.68 22.30
C GLY A 63 -3.29 4.16 22.37
N VAL A 64 -4.22 3.51 21.67
CA VAL A 64 -4.22 2.06 21.48
C VAL A 64 -3.25 1.71 20.36
N LEU A 65 -2.40 0.71 20.61
CA LEU A 65 -1.40 0.22 19.68
C LEU A 65 -1.80 -1.17 19.23
N TYR A 66 -1.52 -1.49 17.98
CA TYR A 66 -1.90 -2.76 17.39
C TYR A 66 -0.69 -3.46 16.79
N GLN A 67 -0.64 -4.77 16.92
CA GLN A 67 0.19 -5.65 16.13
C GLN A 67 -0.58 -6.01 14.86
N PHE A 68 0.01 -5.73 13.71
CA PHE A 68 -0.47 -6.22 12.44
C PHE A 68 -0.13 -7.70 12.29
N MET A 69 -1.17 -8.52 12.21
CA MET A 69 -1.13 -9.94 11.94
C MET A 69 -1.23 -10.13 10.43
N ALA A 70 -0.10 -10.25 9.75
CA ALA A 70 -0.12 -10.72 8.36
C ALA A 70 -0.74 -12.12 8.35
N ASN A 71 -1.87 -12.29 7.66
CA ASN A 71 -2.47 -13.60 7.52
C ASN A 71 -1.41 -14.57 6.96
N LYS A 72 -1.08 -15.61 7.73
CA LYS A 72 -0.38 -16.80 7.22
C LYS A 72 -1.25 -17.61 6.23
N GLN A 73 -2.32 -17.02 5.70
CA GLN A 73 -3.02 -17.58 4.55
C GLN A 73 -2.17 -17.29 3.32
N GLN A 74 -1.22 -18.21 3.11
CA GLN A 74 -0.52 -18.42 1.87
C GLN A 74 0.25 -17.18 1.39
N ILE A 75 1.57 -17.28 1.43
CA ILE A 75 2.34 -16.93 0.23
C ILE A 75 1.85 -17.91 -0.86
N THR A 76 0.61 -17.78 -1.33
CA THR A 76 0.41 -17.94 -2.75
C THR A 76 1.23 -16.80 -3.26
N VAL A 77 2.37 -17.14 -3.86
CA VAL A 77 2.96 -16.36 -4.93
C VAL A 77 1.84 -16.25 -5.97
N GLY A 78 0.83 -15.42 -5.68
CA GLY A 78 -0.15 -14.96 -6.61
C GLY A 78 0.70 -14.24 -7.60
N LYS A 79 0.94 -14.90 -8.74
CA LYS A 79 1.59 -14.35 -9.91
C LYS A 79 1.13 -12.91 -10.01
N ALA A 80 1.98 -11.97 -9.61
CA ALA A 80 1.75 -10.60 -9.96
C ALA A 80 1.68 -10.60 -11.49
N PRO A 81 0.71 -9.93 -12.13
CA PRO A 81 0.78 -9.65 -13.56
C PRO A 81 1.89 -8.60 -13.75
N MET A 82 3.12 -9.01 -13.49
CA MET A 82 4.35 -8.26 -13.60
C MET A 82 5.38 -9.17 -14.27
N SER A 83 4.98 -9.84 -15.35
CA SER A 83 5.93 -10.18 -16.40
C SER A 83 6.02 -8.99 -17.33
N VAL A 84 6.60 -7.89 -16.85
CA VAL A 84 7.24 -6.96 -17.78
C VAL A 84 8.47 -7.72 -18.24
N GLU A 85 8.57 -8.00 -19.54
CA GLU A 85 9.79 -8.57 -20.10
C GLU A 85 10.95 -7.64 -19.72
N ARG A 86 11.98 -8.23 -19.11
CA ARG A 86 13.15 -7.48 -18.70
C ARG A 86 13.84 -6.98 -19.96
N GLU A 87 13.99 -5.67 -20.13
CA GLU A 87 14.83 -5.12 -21.19
C GLU A 87 16.25 -5.67 -21.03
N GLU A 88 16.72 -6.43 -22.03
CA GLU A 88 18.03 -7.10 -22.03
C GLU A 88 19.21 -6.12 -21.94
N GLY A 89 18.99 -4.83 -22.19
CA GLY A 89 20.02 -3.79 -22.20
C GLY A 89 20.56 -3.37 -20.83
N TYR A 90 19.86 -3.68 -19.73
CA TYR A 90 20.27 -3.24 -18.38
C TYR A 90 20.13 -4.35 -17.33
N PRO A 91 21.05 -5.33 -17.31
CA PRO A 91 21.08 -6.35 -16.27
C PRO A 91 21.41 -5.74 -14.89
N LEU A 92 20.80 -6.30 -13.84
CA LEU A 92 21.12 -5.95 -12.46
C LEU A 92 22.39 -6.74 -12.09
N LEU A 93 23.53 -6.06 -12.17
CA LEU A 93 24.85 -6.62 -11.85
C LEU A 93 24.95 -6.93 -10.35
N GLY A 94 25.64 -8.01 -9.99
CA GLY A 94 25.92 -8.40 -8.60
C GLY A 94 24.76 -9.07 -7.86
N ARG A 95 23.72 -9.49 -8.58
CA ARG A 95 22.57 -10.24 -8.04
C ARG A 95 22.30 -11.53 -8.79
N GLU A 96 23.34 -12.14 -9.33
CA GLU A 96 23.24 -13.33 -10.20
C GLU A 96 22.59 -14.49 -9.46
N LYS A 97 22.87 -14.62 -8.15
CA LYS A 97 22.33 -15.67 -7.28
C LYS A 97 20.83 -15.50 -7.05
N GLU A 98 20.35 -14.29 -6.77
CA GLU A 98 18.91 -14.05 -6.55
C GLU A 98 18.11 -14.08 -7.86
N ILE A 99 18.70 -13.58 -8.96
CA ILE A 99 18.07 -13.60 -10.30
C ILE A 99 17.88 -15.05 -10.76
N GLY A 100 18.90 -15.91 -10.59
CA GLY A 100 18.82 -17.33 -10.96
C GLY A 100 17.66 -18.05 -10.29
N VAL A 101 17.43 -17.78 -9.00
CA VAL A 101 16.33 -18.38 -8.21
C VAL A 101 14.96 -17.93 -8.73
N CYS A 102 14.84 -16.67 -9.15
CA CYS A 102 13.62 -16.13 -9.72
C CYS A 102 13.33 -16.70 -11.13
N CYS A 103 14.36 -16.81 -11.98
CA CYS A 103 14.22 -17.23 -13.37
C CYS A 103 14.06 -18.74 -13.54
N HIS A 104 14.59 -19.57 -12.63
CA HIS A 104 14.46 -21.04 -12.72
C HIS A 104 13.05 -21.56 -12.44
N HIS A 105 12.17 -20.75 -11.86
CA HIS A 105 10.79 -21.16 -11.55
C HIS A 105 9.79 -20.84 -12.67
N ARG A 106 10.26 -20.51 -13.88
CA ARG A 106 9.39 -20.24 -15.03
C ARG A 106 9.11 -21.55 -15.80
N PRO A 107 7.93 -22.19 -15.67
CA PRO A 107 7.55 -23.22 -16.62
C PRO A 107 7.40 -22.61 -18.02
N ASN A 108 8.09 -23.19 -18.99
CA ASN A 108 7.94 -22.88 -20.41
C ASN A 108 6.47 -23.06 -20.81
N HIS A 109 5.80 -21.97 -21.16
CA HIS A 109 4.54 -22.05 -21.89
C HIS A 109 4.74 -21.52 -23.30
N HIS A 110 4.61 -22.46 -24.24
CA HIS A 110 4.58 -22.23 -25.67
C HIS A 110 3.49 -21.21 -26.05
N HIS A 111 3.85 -20.42 -27.04
CA HIS A 111 3.05 -19.41 -27.73
C HIS A 111 1.72 -19.98 -28.25
N ALA A 112 0.62 -19.28 -28.01
CA ALA A 112 -0.59 -19.41 -28.82
C ALA A 112 -1.09 -17.99 -29.12
N ASP A 113 -0.98 -17.63 -30.40
CA ASP A 113 -1.40 -16.37 -31.00
C ASP A 113 -2.84 -16.00 -30.67
N ALA A 114 -3.09 -14.72 -30.36
CA ALA A 114 -4.42 -14.14 -30.47
C ALA A 114 -4.31 -12.68 -30.93
N HIS A 115 -4.91 -12.45 -32.10
CA HIS A 115 -4.88 -11.26 -32.91
C HIS A 115 -5.31 -9.95 -32.22
N GLN A 116 -4.62 -8.89 -32.62
CA GLN A 116 -4.82 -7.47 -32.36
C GLN A 116 -6.25 -6.97 -32.68
N HIS A 117 -6.86 -6.19 -31.79
CA HIS A 117 -7.82 -5.13 -32.18
C HIS A 117 -7.76 -3.92 -31.21
N PRO A 118 -7.69 -2.67 -31.71
CA PRO A 118 -7.35 -1.50 -30.90
C PRO A 118 -8.53 -0.82 -30.19
N ALA A 119 -8.19 -0.14 -29.09
CA ALA A 119 -9.06 0.52 -28.13
C ALA A 119 -9.86 1.73 -28.69
N ARG A 120 -11.12 1.85 -28.26
CA ARG A 120 -11.98 3.02 -28.49
C ARG A 120 -11.85 4.03 -27.34
N VAL A 121 -11.31 5.21 -27.64
CA VAL A 121 -11.22 6.37 -26.74
C VAL A 121 -12.63 6.89 -26.42
N ARG A 122 -12.98 7.01 -25.12
CA ARG A 122 -14.25 7.61 -24.67
C ARG A 122 -14.06 9.12 -24.43
N LYS A 123 -14.84 9.96 -25.13
CA LYS A 123 -14.95 11.42 -24.89
C LYS A 123 -15.85 11.73 -23.67
N PRO A 124 -15.64 12.87 -22.98
CA PRO A 124 -16.40 13.25 -21.78
C PRO A 124 -17.83 13.72 -22.06
N ARG A 125 -18.76 13.47 -21.12
CA ARG A 125 -20.20 13.81 -21.20
C ARG A 125 -20.44 15.30 -20.97
N GLN A 126 -21.21 15.94 -21.85
CA GLN A 126 -21.81 17.26 -21.61
C GLN A 126 -23.10 17.12 -20.77
N ALA A 127 -23.34 18.10 -19.89
CA ALA A 127 -24.50 18.20 -19.01
C ALA A 127 -25.78 18.61 -19.76
N GLN A 128 -26.93 18.10 -19.35
CA GLN A 128 -28.27 18.51 -19.84
C GLN A 128 -29.05 19.24 -18.74
N PRO A 129 -29.92 20.22 -19.10
CA PRO A 129 -30.61 21.08 -18.14
C PRO A 129 -31.88 20.46 -17.53
N VAL A 130 -32.26 21.01 -16.37
CA VAL A 130 -33.33 20.57 -15.47
C VAL A 130 -34.71 21.00 -16.00
N ALA A 131 -35.70 20.09 -16.03
CA ALA A 131 -37.09 20.39 -16.35
C ALA A 131 -37.99 20.30 -15.10
N HIS A 132 -38.86 21.31 -14.94
CA HIS A 132 -39.80 21.48 -13.83
C HIS A 132 -40.99 20.50 -13.89
N LEU A 133 -41.40 19.97 -12.73
CA LEU A 133 -42.61 19.15 -12.54
C LEU A 133 -43.80 20.03 -12.06
N PRO A 134 -45.02 19.87 -12.59
CA PRO A 134 -46.21 20.50 -12.02
C PRO A 134 -46.83 19.69 -10.87
N VAL A 135 -47.30 20.42 -9.86
CA VAL A 135 -48.03 19.96 -8.66
C VAL A 135 -49.47 19.59 -9.02
N GLN A 136 -49.95 18.42 -8.62
CA GLN A 136 -51.39 18.09 -8.64
C GLN A 136 -51.97 18.15 -7.22
N VAL A 137 -53.05 18.94 -7.10
CA VAL A 137 -53.84 19.17 -5.88
C VAL A 137 -54.93 18.10 -5.82
N GLY A 138 -54.97 17.31 -4.74
CA GLY A 138 -56.03 16.35 -4.46
C GLY A 138 -57.06 16.94 -3.49
N HIS A 139 -58.33 16.98 -3.90
CA HIS A 139 -59.49 17.18 -3.04
C HIS A 139 -59.97 15.81 -2.49
N VAL A 140 -60.32 15.78 -1.20
CA VAL A 140 -61.34 14.92 -0.59
C VAL A 140 -62.12 15.78 0.39
#